data_AF-A0A7S3LRC6-F1
#
_entry.id   AF-A0A7S3LRC6-F1
#
_cell.length_a   1.000
_cell.length_b   1.000
_cell.length_c   1.000
_cell.angle_alpha   90.00
_cell.angle_beta   90.00
_cell.angle_gamma   90.00
#
_symmetry.space_group_name_H-M   'P 1'
#
loop_
_entity.id
_entity.type
_entity.pdbx_description
1 polymer ?
#
loop_
_entity_poly.entity_id
_entity_poly.type
_entity_poly.pdbx_seq_one_letter_code
_entity_poly.pdbx_strand_id
1 'polypeptide(L)'
;MKVYLHYETESDEVENMTIKLSLPKSWRTGPMSQLLTLLVDSYNKKHKADAPEADKLDASKFHLETSSGQELASDAPVDKFIGNVDDLYLKDGSSKTMAELGIEVAQMDDNSNSKINTKKAAAKQTLPPTESELETAARAKAKESGNSDSDKSLPMCKRFGCQKRFNPEENGPTACQHHVKPPVFHETRKFWACCPDKIAWDWESFQQVPGCAVSEHTDVREGKSFMGGTDVRAELEKNGPQRIDTPTRQLSGLEKLSKLRKDLVSAGVKGSAFDSARDHLKDKVVSDKPDVAPAKIWDHVFEAIAGNITYGLENLPHD
;
A
#
# COMPACT_ATOMS: atom_id res chain seq x y z
N MET A 1 -15.10 -3.12 -2.65
CA MET A 1 -15.47 -3.98 -3.78
C MET A 1 -14.18 -4.39 -4.43
N LYS A 2 -13.83 -5.65 -4.19
CA LYS A 2 -12.79 -6.34 -4.95
C LYS A 2 -13.53 -7.19 -5.98
N VAL A 3 -13.01 -7.27 -7.19
CA VAL A 3 -13.53 -8.13 -8.25
C VAL A 3 -12.36 -8.88 -8.85
N TYR A 4 -12.62 -10.09 -9.31
CA TYR A 4 -11.67 -10.88 -10.09
C TYR A 4 -12.20 -10.99 -11.51
N LEU A 5 -11.36 -10.63 -12.48
CA LEU A 5 -11.68 -10.68 -13.90
C LEU A 5 -10.88 -11.85 -14.49
N HIS A 6 -11.57 -12.82 -15.04
CA HIS A 6 -11.01 -14.05 -15.59
C HIS A 6 -11.22 -14.09 -17.11
N TYR A 7 -10.18 -14.45 -17.84
CA TYR A 7 -10.27 -14.88 -19.23
C TYR A 7 -9.63 -16.25 -19.33
N GLU A 8 -10.42 -17.22 -19.78
CA GLU A 8 -10.01 -18.63 -19.90
C GLU A 8 -10.29 -19.06 -21.34
N THR A 9 -9.26 -19.53 -22.04
CA THR A 9 -9.40 -20.10 -23.40
C THR A 9 -9.34 -21.63 -23.32
N GLU A 10 -10.20 -22.30 -24.07
CA GLU A 10 -10.25 -23.78 -24.09
C GLU A 10 -9.03 -24.42 -24.76
N SER A 11 -8.28 -23.63 -25.55
CA SER A 11 -7.19 -24.12 -26.40
C SER A 11 -5.83 -24.15 -25.71
N ASP A 12 -5.52 -23.24 -24.77
CA ASP A 12 -4.18 -23.12 -24.17
C ASP A 12 -4.21 -22.51 -22.76
N GLU A 13 -3.83 -23.28 -21.72
CA GLU A 13 -3.72 -22.79 -20.33
C GLU A 13 -2.76 -21.59 -20.16
N VAL A 14 -1.84 -21.42 -21.12
CA VAL A 14 -0.84 -20.33 -21.16
C VAL A 14 -1.48 -18.97 -21.46
N GLU A 15 -2.64 -18.96 -22.11
CA GLU A 15 -3.41 -17.77 -22.45
C GLU A 15 -4.45 -17.39 -21.37
N ASN A 16 -4.55 -18.16 -20.29
CA ASN A 16 -5.46 -17.83 -19.20
C ASN A 16 -4.93 -16.62 -18.40
N MET A 17 -5.82 -15.65 -18.14
CA MET A 17 -5.48 -14.43 -17.40
C MET A 17 -6.49 -14.15 -16.30
N THR A 18 -5.99 -13.89 -15.09
CA THR A 18 -6.81 -13.41 -13.97
C THR A 18 -6.27 -12.08 -13.45
N ILE A 19 -7.15 -11.09 -13.34
CA ILE A 19 -6.85 -9.76 -12.78
C ILE A 19 -7.62 -9.57 -11.49
N LYS A 20 -6.90 -9.39 -10.39
CA LYS A 20 -7.47 -8.98 -9.11
C LYS A 20 -7.53 -7.47 -9.04
N LEU A 21 -8.72 -6.89 -9.08
CA LEU A 21 -8.92 -5.44 -9.07
C LEU A 21 -9.65 -4.99 -7.81
N SER A 22 -9.12 -3.95 -7.15
CA SER A 22 -9.83 -3.24 -6.08
C SER A 22 -10.49 -2.00 -6.67
N LEU A 23 -11.81 -2.04 -6.85
CA LEU A 23 -12.55 -0.99 -7.56
C LEU A 23 -12.61 0.33 -6.76
N PRO A 24 -12.08 1.44 -7.31
CA PRO A 24 -12.28 2.78 -6.78
C PRO A 24 -13.77 3.12 -6.68
N LYS A 25 -14.14 4.00 -5.75
CA LYS A 25 -15.55 4.41 -5.58
C LYS A 25 -16.15 5.02 -6.85
N SER A 26 -15.36 5.76 -7.63
CA SER A 26 -15.78 6.39 -8.88
C SER A 26 -16.20 5.40 -9.97
N TRP A 27 -15.70 4.17 -9.93
CA TRP A 27 -16.00 3.14 -10.93
C TRP A 27 -17.23 2.30 -10.57
N ARG A 28 -17.68 2.34 -9.31
CA ARG A 28 -18.82 1.54 -8.85
C ARG A 28 -20.15 2.01 -9.44
N THR A 29 -20.24 3.31 -9.69
CA THR A 29 -21.39 3.91 -10.36
C THR A 29 -21.22 3.95 -11.88
N GLY A 30 -20.08 3.48 -12.40
CA GLY A 30 -19.78 3.43 -13.83
C GLY A 30 -20.33 2.18 -14.51
N PRO A 31 -20.29 2.15 -15.86
CA PRO A 31 -20.80 1.04 -16.66
C PRO A 31 -19.85 -0.17 -16.64
N MET A 32 -20.40 -1.38 -16.78
CA MET A 32 -19.62 -2.63 -16.88
C MET A 32 -18.65 -2.64 -18.07
N SER A 33 -18.94 -1.89 -19.13
CA SER A 33 -18.06 -1.73 -20.29
C SER A 33 -16.65 -1.28 -19.91
N GLN A 34 -16.49 -0.49 -18.83
CA GLN A 34 -15.17 -0.08 -18.35
C GLN A 34 -14.35 -1.27 -17.83
N LEU A 35 -14.99 -2.25 -17.18
CA LEU A 35 -14.31 -3.46 -16.72
C LEU A 35 -13.94 -4.38 -17.88
N LEU A 36 -14.84 -4.48 -18.86
CA LEU A 36 -14.62 -5.24 -20.10
C LEU A 36 -13.40 -4.70 -20.87
N THR A 37 -13.38 -3.39 -21.16
CA THR A 37 -12.26 -2.76 -21.87
C THR A 37 -10.95 -2.91 -21.09
N LEU A 38 -10.96 -2.71 -19.77
CA LEU A 38 -9.75 -2.87 -18.96
C LEU A 38 -9.17 -4.28 -19.03
N LEU A 39 -10.02 -5.31 -19.02
CA LEU A 39 -9.60 -6.70 -19.12
C LEU A 39 -8.97 -6.99 -20.49
N VAL A 40 -9.64 -6.57 -21.57
CA VAL A 40 -9.18 -6.75 -22.95
C VAL A 40 -7.86 -6.02 -23.19
N ASP A 41 -7.73 -4.77 -22.75
CA ASP A 41 -6.49 -3.99 -22.87
C ASP A 41 -5.34 -4.63 -22.11
N SER A 42 -5.62 -5.11 -20.88
CA SER A 42 -4.62 -5.77 -20.05
C SER A 42 -4.17 -7.11 -20.64
N TYR A 43 -5.10 -7.85 -21.25
CA TYR A 43 -4.80 -9.09 -21.95
C TYR A 43 -3.93 -8.84 -23.18
N ASN A 44 -4.35 -7.92 -24.05
CA ASN A 44 -3.60 -7.55 -25.25
C ASN A 44 -2.19 -7.07 -24.90
N LYS A 45 -2.05 -6.26 -23.83
CA LYS A 45 -0.74 -5.80 -23.36
C LYS A 45 0.15 -6.93 -22.83
N LYS A 46 -0.41 -7.96 -22.22
CA LYS A 46 0.37 -9.04 -21.59
C LYS A 46 0.72 -10.17 -22.56
N HIS A 47 -0.23 -10.56 -23.41
CA HIS A 47 -0.09 -11.74 -24.28
C HIS A 47 0.09 -11.37 -25.76
N LYS A 48 -0.30 -10.15 -26.19
CA LYS A 48 -0.33 -9.74 -27.61
C LYS A 48 0.29 -8.36 -27.84
N ALA A 49 1.33 -8.00 -27.08
CA ALA A 49 1.95 -6.67 -27.13
C ALA A 49 2.53 -6.33 -28.51
N ASP A 50 3.18 -7.31 -29.13
CA ASP A 50 3.86 -7.17 -30.43
C ASP A 50 3.03 -7.76 -31.60
N ALA A 51 1.81 -8.21 -31.33
CA ALA A 51 0.94 -8.80 -32.35
C ALA A 51 0.31 -7.72 -33.25
N PRO A 52 0.05 -8.03 -34.54
CA PRO A 52 -0.72 -7.17 -35.42
C PRO A 52 -2.10 -6.84 -34.82
N GLU A 53 -2.64 -5.66 -35.13
CA GLU A 53 -3.94 -5.20 -34.60
C GLU A 53 -5.09 -6.18 -34.91
N ALA A 54 -4.98 -6.94 -36.00
CA ALA A 54 -5.96 -7.95 -36.40
C ALA A 54 -6.05 -9.15 -35.44
N ASP A 55 -4.98 -9.45 -34.72
CA ASP A 55 -4.89 -10.60 -33.79
C ASP A 55 -5.19 -10.20 -32.34
N LYS A 56 -5.31 -8.90 -32.05
CA LYS A 56 -5.69 -8.40 -30.72
C LYS A 56 -7.16 -8.66 -30.44
N LEU A 57 -7.47 -8.90 -29.17
CA LEU A 57 -8.87 -9.02 -28.73
C LEU A 57 -9.56 -7.66 -28.84
N ASP A 58 -10.77 -7.65 -29.39
CA ASP A 58 -11.62 -6.48 -29.53
C ASP A 58 -12.76 -6.59 -28.51
N ALA A 59 -12.92 -5.58 -27.65
CA ALA A 59 -13.94 -5.53 -26.62
C ALA A 59 -15.37 -5.71 -27.16
N SER A 60 -15.61 -5.35 -28.43
CA SER A 60 -16.93 -5.47 -29.07
C SER A 60 -17.39 -6.93 -29.28
N LYS A 61 -16.44 -7.88 -29.25
CA LYS A 61 -16.69 -9.31 -29.48
C LYS A 61 -16.89 -10.11 -28.19
N PHE A 62 -16.75 -9.47 -27.03
CA PHE A 62 -16.82 -10.14 -25.74
C PHE A 62 -17.87 -9.50 -24.83
N HIS A 63 -18.29 -10.27 -23.83
CA HIS A 63 -19.14 -9.81 -22.74
C HIS A 63 -18.66 -10.40 -21.41
N LEU A 64 -19.16 -9.83 -20.31
CA LEU A 64 -18.85 -10.31 -18.96
C LEU A 64 -19.99 -11.15 -18.43
N GLU A 65 -19.65 -12.30 -17.85
CA GLU A 65 -20.56 -13.16 -17.11
C GLU A 65 -20.12 -13.28 -15.64
N THR A 66 -21.07 -13.46 -14.73
CA THR A 66 -20.76 -13.83 -13.34
C THR A 66 -20.44 -15.33 -13.22
N SER A 67 -19.89 -15.75 -12.08
CA SER A 67 -19.73 -17.17 -11.73
C SER A 67 -21.02 -18.01 -11.81
N SER A 68 -22.20 -17.39 -11.74
CA SER A 68 -23.49 -18.05 -11.90
C SER A 68 -23.94 -18.20 -13.36
N GLY A 69 -23.13 -17.76 -14.34
CA GLY A 69 -23.47 -17.75 -15.76
C GLY A 69 -24.49 -16.67 -16.14
N GLN A 70 -24.60 -15.60 -15.35
CA GLN A 70 -25.47 -14.47 -15.68
C GLN A 70 -24.71 -13.45 -16.53
N GLU A 71 -25.16 -13.21 -17.75
CA GLU A 71 -24.63 -12.19 -18.66
C GLU A 71 -24.89 -10.78 -18.08
N LEU A 72 -23.83 -9.98 -17.97
CA LEU A 72 -23.87 -8.62 -17.45
C LEU A 72 -24.04 -7.62 -18.59
N ALA A 73 -25.04 -6.74 -18.45
CA ALA A 73 -25.27 -5.67 -19.40
C ALA A 73 -24.12 -4.65 -19.38
N SER A 74 -23.67 -4.23 -20.57
CA SER A 74 -22.53 -3.31 -20.73
C SER A 74 -22.75 -1.93 -20.09
N ASP A 75 -23.97 -1.45 -20.05
CA ASP A 75 -24.42 -0.15 -19.53
C ASP A 75 -24.91 -0.22 -18.06
N ALA A 76 -24.95 -1.41 -17.46
CA ALA A 76 -25.38 -1.57 -16.08
C ALA A 76 -24.35 -1.00 -15.08
N PRO A 77 -24.79 -0.40 -13.96
CA PRO A 77 -23.90 0.07 -12.92
C PRO A 77 -23.30 -1.10 -12.12
N VAL A 78 -21.99 -1.06 -11.93
CA VAL A 78 -21.22 -2.09 -11.21
C VAL A 78 -21.81 -2.43 -9.84
N ASP A 79 -22.14 -1.43 -9.02
CA ASP A 79 -22.55 -1.62 -7.62
C ASP A 79 -23.90 -2.34 -7.46
N LYS A 80 -24.74 -2.37 -8.51
CA LYS A 80 -26.07 -3.00 -8.45
C LYS A 80 -26.03 -4.49 -8.81
N PHE A 81 -25.08 -4.89 -9.66
CA PHE A 81 -25.05 -6.23 -10.23
C PHE A 81 -23.85 -7.06 -9.76
N ILE A 82 -22.85 -6.43 -9.13
CA ILE A 82 -21.62 -7.10 -8.68
C ILE A 82 -21.45 -6.96 -7.16
N GLY A 83 -21.17 -8.09 -6.49
CA GLY A 83 -20.91 -8.16 -5.06
C GLY A 83 -19.51 -7.70 -4.64
N ASN A 84 -19.23 -7.72 -3.32
CA ASN A 84 -17.87 -7.53 -2.83
C ASN A 84 -17.15 -8.88 -2.87
N VAL A 85 -16.09 -8.98 -3.67
CA VAL A 85 -15.33 -10.22 -3.93
C VAL A 85 -16.06 -11.13 -4.92
N ASP A 86 -16.43 -10.59 -6.07
CA ASP A 86 -17.13 -11.33 -7.13
C ASP A 86 -16.18 -11.75 -8.25
N ASP A 87 -16.46 -12.90 -8.86
CA ASP A 87 -15.68 -13.48 -9.96
C ASP A 87 -16.45 -13.29 -11.27
N LEU A 88 -15.81 -12.58 -12.21
CA LEU A 88 -16.36 -12.26 -13.52
C LEU A 88 -15.51 -12.90 -14.61
N TYR A 89 -16.18 -13.47 -15.60
CA TYR A 89 -15.57 -14.20 -16.70
C TYR A 89 -15.83 -13.49 -18.02
N LEU A 90 -14.78 -13.35 -18.82
CA LEU A 90 -14.86 -12.83 -20.18
C LEU A 90 -15.19 -13.98 -21.12
N LYS A 91 -16.30 -13.84 -21.85
CA LYS A 91 -16.79 -14.85 -22.79
C LYS A 91 -17.01 -14.27 -24.18
N ASP A 92 -16.84 -15.11 -25.20
CA ASP A 92 -17.12 -14.77 -26.58
C ASP A 92 -18.61 -14.47 -26.78
N GLY A 93 -18.91 -13.33 -27.39
CA GLY A 93 -20.26 -12.86 -27.67
C GLY A 93 -20.37 -11.35 -27.49
N SER A 94 -21.10 -10.69 -28.38
CA SER A 94 -21.31 -9.24 -28.30
C SER A 94 -22.00 -8.84 -27.01
N SER A 95 -21.41 -7.90 -26.28
CA SER A 95 -22.01 -7.31 -25.08
C SER A 95 -23.38 -6.69 -25.38
N LYS A 96 -24.42 -7.18 -24.69
CA LYS A 96 -25.77 -6.63 -24.78
C LYS A 96 -25.96 -5.44 -23.83
N THR A 97 -26.89 -4.57 -24.17
CA THR A 97 -27.35 -3.47 -23.31
C THR A 97 -28.48 -3.94 -22.38
N MET A 98 -28.76 -3.20 -21.31
CA MET A 98 -29.87 -3.46 -20.40
C MET A 98 -31.21 -3.52 -21.16
N ALA A 99 -31.36 -2.69 -22.19
CA ALA A 99 -32.54 -2.66 -23.06
C ALA A 99 -32.73 -3.96 -23.86
N GLU A 100 -31.64 -4.55 -24.35
CA GLU A 100 -31.68 -5.81 -25.13
C GLU A 100 -31.85 -7.04 -24.24
N LEU A 101 -31.38 -6.98 -22.99
CA LEU A 101 -31.55 -8.03 -21.99
C LEU A 101 -32.91 -7.95 -21.26
N GLY A 102 -33.71 -6.91 -21.53
CA GLY A 102 -35.02 -6.70 -20.89
C GLY A 102 -34.92 -6.47 -19.38
N ILE A 103 -33.78 -5.93 -18.90
CA ILE A 103 -33.54 -5.68 -17.47
C ILE A 103 -34.06 -4.29 -17.13
N GLU A 104 -35.24 -4.22 -16.51
CA GLU A 104 -35.76 -2.97 -15.95
C GLU A 104 -35.07 -2.66 -14.61
N VAL A 105 -34.38 -1.52 -14.53
CA VAL A 105 -33.88 -0.98 -13.26
C VAL A 105 -35.08 -0.52 -12.45
N ALA A 106 -35.58 -1.37 -11.54
CA ALA A 106 -36.58 -0.97 -10.57
C ALA A 106 -36.02 0.22 -9.76
N GLN A 107 -36.65 1.40 -9.92
CA GLN A 107 -36.51 2.50 -8.98
C GLN A 107 -37.37 2.16 -7.77
N MET A 108 -36.75 1.80 -6.65
CA MET A 108 -37.43 1.75 -5.35
C MET A 108 -36.40 1.67 -4.21
N ASP A 109 -36.42 2.74 -3.39
CA ASP A 109 -36.17 2.88 -1.95
C ASP A 109 -35.10 2.03 -1.22
N ASP A 110 -34.20 2.77 -0.56
CA ASP A 110 -33.35 2.29 0.53
C ASP A 110 -34.20 1.59 1.60
N ASN A 111 -33.76 0.40 2.01
CA ASN A 111 -34.28 -0.42 3.11
C ASN A 111 -35.35 -1.47 2.74
N SER A 112 -34.89 -2.65 2.30
CA SER A 112 -35.19 -3.93 2.98
C SER A 112 -34.52 -5.09 2.26
N ASN A 113 -33.72 -5.85 3.00
CA ASN A 113 -33.22 -7.17 2.60
C ASN A 113 -34.41 -8.13 2.46
N SER A 114 -34.96 -8.26 1.25
CA SER A 114 -35.96 -9.27 0.93
C SER A 114 -35.45 -10.16 -0.19
N LYS A 115 -34.96 -11.33 0.21
CA LYS A 115 -34.66 -12.46 -0.67
C LYS A 115 -35.96 -12.95 -1.30
N ILE A 116 -36.05 -12.84 -2.63
CA ILE A 116 -37.10 -13.49 -3.41
C ILE A 116 -36.72 -14.97 -3.57
N ASN A 117 -37.48 -15.85 -2.92
CA ASN A 117 -37.45 -17.29 -3.13
C ASN A 117 -38.36 -17.65 -4.31
N THR A 118 -37.84 -18.45 -5.25
CA THR A 118 -38.67 -19.33 -6.09
C THR A 118 -38.25 -20.78 -5.92
N LYS A 119 -39.26 -21.63 -5.92
CA LYS A 119 -39.30 -22.98 -5.37
C LYS A 119 -38.66 -24.00 -6.33
N LYS A 120 -37.96 -25.00 -5.80
CA LYS A 120 -38.23 -26.39 -6.18
C LYS A 120 -37.88 -27.37 -5.06
N ALA A 121 -38.77 -28.35 -4.91
CA ALA A 121 -38.86 -29.30 -3.82
C ALA A 121 -37.89 -30.48 -3.98
N ALA A 122 -37.46 -31.07 -2.86
CA ALA A 122 -37.45 -32.53 -2.67
C ALA A 122 -37.16 -32.92 -1.20
N ALA A 123 -38.05 -33.77 -0.70
CA ALA A 123 -37.87 -34.87 0.26
C ALA A 123 -37.19 -34.64 1.63
N LYS A 124 -38.04 -34.78 2.64
CA LYS A 124 -37.84 -34.91 4.08
C LYS A 124 -37.33 -36.32 4.46
N GLN A 125 -36.43 -36.41 5.44
CA GLN A 125 -36.48 -37.48 6.46
C GLN A 125 -35.70 -37.08 7.72
N THR A 126 -36.23 -37.49 8.87
CA THR A 126 -36.00 -36.97 10.21
C THR A 126 -35.54 -38.14 11.10
N LEU A 127 -34.47 -37.97 11.88
CA LEU A 127 -34.13 -38.80 13.03
C LEU A 127 -33.58 -37.91 14.17
N PRO A 128 -33.80 -38.27 15.45
CA PRO A 128 -33.68 -37.38 16.61
C PRO A 128 -32.22 -37.21 17.11
N PRO A 129 -31.89 -36.08 17.79
CA PRO A 129 -30.56 -35.84 18.35
C PRO A 129 -30.36 -36.55 19.71
N THR A 130 -29.13 -37.01 19.92
CA THR A 130 -28.63 -37.70 21.13
C THR A 130 -27.79 -36.77 21.99
N GLU A 131 -28.04 -36.78 23.32
CA GLU A 131 -27.22 -36.52 24.53
C GLU A 131 -26.02 -35.53 24.55
N SER A 132 -25.73 -34.77 23.50
CA SER A 132 -24.71 -33.73 23.47
C SER A 132 -25.26 -32.33 23.85
N GLU A 133 -26.52 -32.24 24.25
CA GLU A 133 -27.20 -30.96 24.50
C GLU A 133 -27.20 -30.51 25.98
N LEU A 134 -26.55 -31.27 26.88
CA LEU A 134 -26.50 -30.93 28.31
C LEU A 134 -25.25 -30.17 28.76
N GLU A 135 -24.21 -30.02 27.93
CA GLU A 135 -23.01 -29.25 28.31
C GLU A 135 -23.07 -27.75 27.95
N THR A 136 -24.10 -27.31 27.23
CA THR A 136 -24.25 -25.90 26.79
C THR A 136 -24.86 -25.00 27.88
N ALA A 137 -25.18 -25.51 29.07
CA ALA A 137 -25.82 -24.74 30.14
C ALA A 137 -24.84 -23.99 31.09
N ALA A 138 -23.53 -24.24 31.03
CA ALA A 138 -22.56 -23.63 31.95
C ALA A 138 -21.86 -22.36 31.41
N ARG A 139 -22.07 -21.98 30.13
CA ARG A 139 -21.43 -20.80 29.50
C ARG A 139 -22.39 -19.61 29.33
N ALA A 140 -23.40 -19.51 30.20
CA ALA A 140 -24.41 -18.44 30.19
C ALA A 140 -24.20 -17.35 31.27
N LYS A 141 -23.02 -17.28 31.91
CA LYS A 141 -22.67 -16.20 32.86
C LYS A 141 -21.26 -15.64 32.62
N ALA A 142 -21.02 -14.99 31.48
CA ALA A 142 -19.90 -14.04 31.30
C ALA A 142 -19.99 -13.19 30.01
N LYS A 143 -21.19 -12.97 29.45
CA LYS A 143 -21.38 -12.02 28.34
C LYS A 143 -22.67 -11.24 28.51
N GLU A 144 -22.68 -10.41 29.55
CA GLU A 144 -23.54 -9.24 29.62
C GLU A 144 -22.64 -8.01 29.80
N SER A 145 -22.41 -7.30 28.71
CA SER A 145 -22.11 -5.86 28.73
C SER A 145 -22.70 -5.28 27.45
N GLY A 146 -23.65 -4.38 27.64
CA GLY A 146 -24.70 -4.06 26.69
C GLY A 146 -24.26 -3.29 25.46
N ASN A 147 -24.99 -3.53 24.37
CA ASN A 147 -25.00 -2.68 23.20
C ASN A 147 -26.09 -1.62 23.41
N SER A 148 -25.72 -0.49 24.03
CA SER A 148 -26.54 0.72 24.04
C SER A 148 -26.20 1.56 22.81
N ASP A 149 -27.22 2.09 22.13
CA ASP A 149 -27.09 2.90 20.90
C ASP A 149 -26.30 4.22 21.12
N SER A 150 -25.92 4.52 22.37
CA SER A 150 -25.06 5.65 22.78
C SER A 150 -23.56 5.46 22.50
N ASP A 151 -23.07 4.22 22.31
CA ASP A 151 -21.62 3.94 22.20
C ASP A 151 -21.02 4.32 20.84
N LYS A 152 -21.84 4.40 19.77
CA LYS A 152 -21.33 4.76 18.43
C LYS A 152 -20.76 6.19 18.33
N SER A 153 -21.10 7.08 19.27
CA SER A 153 -20.63 8.47 19.31
C SER A 153 -19.29 8.66 20.03
N LEU A 154 -18.81 7.67 20.79
CA LEU A 154 -17.62 7.82 21.63
C LEU A 154 -16.32 7.69 20.83
N PRO A 155 -15.25 8.44 21.15
CA PRO A 155 -13.98 8.34 20.45
C PRO A 155 -13.37 6.94 20.59
N MET A 156 -12.77 6.45 19.52
CA MET A 156 -12.09 5.14 19.49
C MET A 156 -10.63 5.28 19.85
N CYS A 157 -10.16 4.44 20.78
CA CYS A 157 -8.77 4.41 21.20
C CYS A 157 -7.85 4.00 20.04
N LYS A 158 -6.78 4.78 19.82
CA LYS A 158 -5.81 4.56 18.74
C LYS A 158 -4.51 3.88 19.19
N ARG A 159 -4.38 3.52 20.48
CA ARG A 159 -3.25 2.70 20.96
C ARG A 159 -3.33 1.27 20.39
N PHE A 160 -2.17 0.65 20.18
CA PHE A 160 -2.10 -0.67 19.56
C PHE A 160 -2.79 -1.76 20.40
N GLY A 161 -3.65 -2.55 19.76
CA GLY A 161 -4.34 -3.68 20.40
C GLY A 161 -5.54 -3.31 21.29
N CYS A 162 -5.82 -2.03 21.56
CA CYS A 162 -6.98 -1.65 22.38
C CYS A 162 -8.29 -1.62 21.57
N GLN A 163 -8.39 -0.74 20.57
CA GLN A 163 -9.56 -0.57 19.68
C GLN A 163 -10.92 -0.32 20.37
N LYS A 164 -10.96 -0.18 21.71
CA LYS A 164 -12.15 0.17 22.48
C LYS A 164 -12.55 1.62 22.27
N ARG A 165 -13.85 1.89 22.28
CA ARG A 165 -14.37 3.25 22.46
C ARG A 165 -14.32 3.61 23.94
N PHE A 166 -14.07 4.87 24.25
CA PHE A 166 -13.91 5.33 25.62
C PHE A 166 -14.54 6.70 25.82
N ASN A 167 -15.03 6.96 27.03
CA ASN A 167 -15.45 8.28 27.46
C ASN A 167 -14.23 9.05 27.99
N PRO A 168 -13.88 10.23 27.43
CA PRO A 168 -12.82 11.08 27.97
C PRO A 168 -13.00 11.44 29.46
N GLU A 169 -14.23 11.52 29.94
CA GLU A 169 -14.53 11.89 31.34
C GLU A 169 -14.26 10.76 32.33
N GLU A 170 -14.32 9.49 31.89
CA GLU A 170 -14.08 8.29 32.71
C GLU A 170 -12.69 7.68 32.46
N ASN A 171 -11.82 8.39 31.74
CA ASN A 171 -10.53 7.89 31.31
C ASN A 171 -9.49 7.98 32.44
N GLY A 172 -9.39 6.92 33.24
CA GLY A 172 -8.36 6.79 34.27
C GLY A 172 -6.99 6.39 33.70
N PRO A 173 -5.90 6.56 34.48
CA PRO A 173 -4.54 6.21 34.08
C PRO A 173 -4.33 4.69 33.86
N THR A 174 -5.30 3.85 34.24
CA THR A 174 -5.25 2.40 34.07
C THR A 174 -6.34 1.82 33.16
N ALA A 175 -7.08 2.67 32.44
CA ALA A 175 -8.24 2.26 31.66
C ALA A 175 -7.87 1.47 30.38
N CYS A 176 -6.72 1.77 29.76
CA CYS A 176 -6.32 1.24 28.47
C CYS A 176 -5.20 0.18 28.58
N GLN A 177 -5.55 -1.08 28.36
CA GLN A 177 -4.58 -2.16 28.13
C GLN A 177 -4.20 -2.21 26.65
N HIS A 178 -2.93 -1.94 26.34
CA HIS A 178 -2.45 -1.79 24.97
C HIS A 178 -1.01 -2.29 24.81
N HIS A 179 -0.54 -2.35 23.56
CA HIS A 179 0.84 -2.64 23.19
C HIS A 179 1.60 -1.36 22.91
N VAL A 180 2.83 -1.23 23.41
CA VAL A 180 3.64 -0.01 23.26
C VAL A 180 4.25 0.08 21.86
N LYS A 181 4.57 -1.07 21.26
CA LYS A 181 5.28 -1.17 19.99
C LYS A 181 4.38 -1.77 18.90
N PRO A 182 4.67 -1.49 17.61
CA PRO A 182 3.88 -2.00 16.49
C PRO A 182 3.92 -3.54 16.37
N PRO A 183 3.01 -4.13 15.59
CA PRO A 183 3.01 -5.56 15.31
C PRO A 183 4.15 -5.93 14.36
N VAL A 184 4.64 -7.16 14.48
CA VAL A 184 5.69 -7.77 13.66
C VAL A 184 5.12 -9.01 12.99
N PHE A 185 5.31 -9.08 11.67
CA PHE A 185 4.90 -10.22 10.85
C PHE A 185 6.13 -10.74 10.11
N HIS A 186 6.61 -11.93 10.49
CA HIS A 186 7.80 -12.54 9.91
C HIS A 186 7.63 -14.06 9.80
N GLU A 187 7.87 -14.66 8.64
CA GLU A 187 7.77 -16.12 8.43
C GLU A 187 6.47 -16.71 9.01
N THR A 188 5.32 -16.11 8.67
CA THR A 188 3.98 -16.48 9.17
C THR A 188 3.71 -16.24 10.67
N ARG A 189 4.75 -15.97 11.47
CA ARG A 189 4.65 -15.56 12.88
C ARG A 189 4.12 -14.14 13.00
N LYS A 190 3.20 -13.94 13.93
CA LYS A 190 2.55 -12.65 14.22
C LYS A 190 2.69 -12.37 15.70
N PHE A 191 3.33 -11.27 16.05
CA PHE A 191 3.53 -10.90 17.45
C PHE A 191 3.65 -9.39 17.58
N TRP A 192 3.62 -8.87 18.81
CA TRP A 192 3.85 -7.46 19.08
C TRP A 192 5.33 -7.23 19.39
N ALA A 193 5.97 -6.19 18.85
CA ALA A 193 7.40 -5.94 19.09
C ALA A 193 7.74 -5.70 20.58
N CYS A 194 6.76 -5.38 21.42
CA CYS A 194 6.91 -5.29 22.88
C CYS A 194 6.69 -6.63 23.61
N CYS A 195 6.21 -7.66 22.92
CA CYS A 195 5.94 -9.01 23.44
C CYS A 195 6.42 -10.08 22.45
N PRO A 196 7.74 -10.26 22.27
CA PRO A 196 8.28 -11.21 21.30
C PRO A 196 7.90 -12.67 21.62
N ASP A 197 7.65 -13.00 22.88
CA ASP A 197 7.34 -14.37 23.31
C ASP A 197 5.88 -14.77 23.02
N LYS A 198 4.98 -13.79 22.79
CA LYS A 198 3.55 -14.03 22.50
C LYS A 198 3.33 -14.16 21.00
N ILE A 199 3.75 -15.29 20.45
CA ILE A 199 3.66 -15.58 19.01
C ILE A 199 2.31 -16.22 18.69
N ALA A 200 1.63 -15.64 17.70
CA ALA A 200 0.43 -16.19 17.10
C ALA A 200 0.72 -16.60 15.64
N TRP A 201 0.08 -17.68 15.20
CA TRP A 201 0.22 -18.22 13.84
C TRP A 201 -0.95 -17.82 12.94
N ASP A 202 -2.12 -17.62 13.53
CA ASP A 202 -3.31 -17.10 12.85
C ASP A 202 -3.58 -15.63 13.24
N TRP A 203 -4.52 -15.00 12.54
CA TRP A 203 -4.91 -13.61 12.82
C TRP A 203 -5.75 -13.49 14.10
N GLU A 204 -6.63 -14.44 14.36
CA GLU A 204 -7.55 -14.39 15.50
C GLU A 204 -6.81 -14.48 16.84
N SER A 205 -5.87 -15.42 16.99
CA SER A 205 -5.04 -15.52 18.19
C SER A 205 -4.16 -14.29 18.37
N PHE A 206 -3.68 -13.68 17.29
CA PHE A 206 -2.92 -12.44 17.35
C PHE A 206 -3.76 -11.27 17.92
N GLN A 207 -5.03 -11.14 17.49
CA GLN A 207 -5.94 -10.12 18.00
C GLN A 207 -6.30 -10.32 19.48
N GLN A 208 -6.28 -11.56 19.96
CA GLN A 208 -6.57 -11.90 21.35
C GLN A 208 -5.36 -11.70 22.28
N VAL A 209 -4.16 -11.40 21.76
CA VAL A 209 -2.98 -11.16 22.60
C VAL A 209 -3.19 -9.92 23.48
N PRO A 210 -3.27 -10.08 24.82
CA PRO A 210 -3.57 -8.97 25.71
C PRO A 210 -2.43 -7.95 25.71
N GLY A 211 -2.79 -6.67 25.79
CA GLY A 211 -1.87 -5.55 25.91
C GLY A 211 -0.90 -5.73 27.07
N CYS A 212 0.37 -5.37 26.86
CA CYS A 212 1.41 -5.49 27.89
C CYS A 212 1.63 -4.22 28.72
N ALA A 213 1.04 -3.11 28.32
CA ALA A 213 1.12 -1.83 29.01
C ALA A 213 -0.28 -1.33 29.35
N VAL A 214 -0.33 -0.50 30.39
CA VAL A 214 -1.54 0.06 30.94
C VAL A 214 -1.37 1.57 31.00
N SER A 215 -2.30 2.32 30.41
CA SER A 215 -2.31 3.79 30.44
C SER A 215 -3.73 4.32 30.30
N GLU A 216 -3.88 5.63 30.15
CA GLU A 216 -5.11 6.25 29.64
C GLU A 216 -5.32 5.95 28.15
N HIS A 217 -6.58 5.94 27.72
CA HIS A 217 -6.94 5.91 26.31
C HIS A 217 -6.57 7.23 25.62
N THR A 218 -6.25 7.16 24.33
CA THR A 218 -6.05 8.34 23.49
C THR A 218 -6.70 8.12 22.13
N ASP A 219 -7.26 9.19 21.56
CA ASP A 219 -7.79 9.27 20.21
C ASP A 219 -6.75 9.83 19.22
N VAL A 220 -5.54 10.16 19.69
CA VAL A 220 -4.41 10.61 18.87
C VAL A 220 -3.49 9.43 18.56
N ARG A 221 -3.01 9.33 17.31
CA ARG A 221 -1.92 8.39 16.97
C ARG A 221 -0.59 9.10 17.16
N GLU A 222 0.24 8.56 18.04
CA GLU A 222 1.62 9.01 18.19
C GLU A 222 2.48 8.39 17.07
N GLY A 223 3.03 9.24 16.19
CA GLY A 223 3.95 8.86 15.12
C GLY A 223 3.31 8.36 13.82
N LYS A 224 4.15 8.13 12.80
CA LYS A 224 3.76 7.51 11.51
C LYS A 224 3.60 6.00 11.71
N SER A 225 2.51 5.60 12.35
CA SER A 225 2.22 4.20 12.67
C SER A 225 1.75 3.45 11.43
N PHE A 226 2.66 2.95 10.60
CA PHE A 226 2.31 2.00 9.54
C PHE A 226 2.04 0.63 10.18
N MET A 227 0.85 0.08 9.99
CA MET A 227 0.42 -1.20 10.59
C MET A 227 1.11 -2.44 9.97
N GLY A 228 2.19 -2.27 9.21
CA GLY A 228 2.81 -3.32 8.40
C GLY A 228 4.33 -3.29 8.36
N GLY A 229 4.98 -2.79 9.41
CA GLY A 229 6.44 -2.73 9.52
C GLY A 229 6.91 -1.31 9.77
N THR A 230 7.83 -1.15 10.71
CA THR A 230 8.54 0.11 10.91
C THR A 230 9.40 0.35 9.67
N ASP A 231 9.11 1.40 8.90
CA ASP A 231 10.02 1.87 7.86
C ASP A 231 11.24 2.50 8.55
N VAL A 232 12.21 1.66 8.91
CA VAL A 232 13.47 2.07 9.56
C VAL A 232 14.32 2.94 8.64
N ARG A 233 13.94 3.07 7.35
CA ARG A 233 14.69 3.83 6.36
C ARG A 233 14.72 5.32 6.67
N ALA A 234 13.67 5.85 7.32
CA ALA A 234 13.61 7.25 7.76
C ALA A 234 14.63 7.55 8.88
N GLU A 235 14.89 6.61 9.79
CA GLU A 235 15.91 6.77 10.84
C GLU A 235 17.33 6.59 10.27
N LEU A 236 17.45 5.92 9.12
CA LEU A 236 18.70 5.66 8.41
C LEU A 236 19.10 6.76 7.42
N GLU A 237 18.37 7.88 7.30
CA GLU A 237 18.59 8.92 6.27
C GLU A 237 20.04 9.43 6.15
N LYS A 238 20.86 9.31 7.20
CA LYS A 238 22.29 9.70 7.16
C LYS A 238 23.23 8.66 6.54
N ASN A 239 22.96 7.36 6.69
CA ASN A 239 23.86 6.26 6.28
C ASN A 239 23.12 5.03 5.68
N GLY A 240 21.86 5.19 5.30
CA GLY A 240 21.01 4.10 4.85
C GLY A 240 21.29 3.70 3.40
N PRO A 241 20.98 2.45 3.03
CA PRO A 241 21.07 2.01 1.64
C PRO A 241 20.11 2.81 0.76
N GLN A 242 20.69 3.69 -0.07
CA GLN A 242 19.98 4.47 -1.07
C GLN A 242 19.71 3.62 -2.31
N ARG A 243 18.64 3.92 -3.07
CA ARG A 243 18.41 3.26 -4.36
C ARG A 243 19.51 3.69 -5.33
N ILE A 244 20.06 2.72 -6.07
CA ILE A 244 21.11 2.95 -7.08
C ILE A 244 20.63 3.95 -8.15
N ASP A 245 19.33 3.94 -8.46
CA ASP A 245 18.71 4.83 -9.47
C ASP A 245 18.41 6.24 -8.93
N THR A 246 18.73 6.53 -7.66
CA THR A 246 18.54 7.88 -7.12
C THR A 246 19.61 8.77 -7.76
N PRO A 247 19.24 9.82 -8.52
CA PRO A 247 20.25 10.72 -9.05
C PRO A 247 21.00 11.34 -7.88
N THR A 248 22.27 10.96 -7.72
CA THR A 248 23.12 11.51 -6.66
C THR A 248 23.19 13.00 -6.92
N ARG A 249 22.69 13.82 -5.98
CA ARG A 249 22.73 15.28 -6.10
C ARG A 249 24.17 15.70 -6.37
N GLN A 250 24.45 16.16 -7.59
CA GLN A 250 25.76 16.67 -7.93
C GLN A 250 25.96 17.98 -7.17
N LEU A 251 26.92 17.98 -6.25
CA LEU A 251 27.32 19.18 -5.50
C LEU A 251 27.94 20.18 -6.48
N SER A 252 27.57 21.45 -6.35
CA SER A 252 28.23 22.53 -7.07
C SER A 252 29.69 22.70 -6.63
N GLY A 253 30.56 23.27 -7.47
CA GLY A 253 31.96 23.52 -7.13
C GLY A 253 32.15 24.29 -5.83
N LEU A 254 31.25 25.25 -5.54
CA LEU A 254 31.28 26.00 -4.29
C LEU A 254 30.94 25.13 -3.07
N GLU A 255 29.96 24.24 -3.18
CA GLU A 255 29.61 23.28 -2.12
C GLU A 255 30.71 22.24 -1.90
N LYS A 256 31.40 21.81 -2.96
CA LYS A 256 32.57 20.94 -2.86
C LYS A 256 33.72 21.63 -2.13
N LEU A 257 33.99 22.91 -2.46
CA LEU A 257 35.03 23.72 -1.81
C LEU A 257 34.73 24.00 -0.33
N SER A 258 33.48 24.25 0.03
CA SER A 258 33.11 24.49 1.44
C SER A 258 33.28 23.23 2.29
N LYS A 259 32.96 22.05 1.73
CA LYS A 259 33.21 20.76 2.36
C LYS A 259 34.71 20.51 2.52
N LEU A 260 35.49 20.68 1.45
CA LEU A 260 36.95 20.53 1.48
C LEU A 260 37.60 21.45 2.51
N ARG A 261 37.16 22.72 2.60
CA ARG A 261 37.64 23.67 3.60
C ARG A 261 37.40 23.16 5.01
N LYS A 262 36.20 22.64 5.29
CA LYS A 262 35.87 22.09 6.62
C LYS A 262 36.76 20.92 6.98
N ASP A 263 36.99 20.01 6.04
CA ASP A 263 37.80 18.81 6.26
C ASP A 263 39.28 19.17 6.46
N LEU A 264 39.85 20.08 5.65
CA LEU A 264 41.23 20.56 5.79
C LEU A 264 41.44 21.35 7.09
N VAL A 265 40.46 22.16 7.51
CA VAL A 265 40.50 22.84 8.80
C VAL A 265 40.49 21.84 9.95
N SER A 266 39.68 20.78 9.84
CA SER A 266 39.69 19.68 10.81
C SER A 266 41.03 18.92 10.83
N ALA A 267 41.74 18.87 9.71
CA ALA A 267 43.08 18.30 9.60
C ALA A 267 44.21 19.26 10.06
N GLY A 268 43.87 20.48 10.51
CA GLY A 268 44.82 21.44 11.06
C GLY A 268 45.28 22.54 10.10
N VAL A 269 44.74 22.59 8.87
CA VAL A 269 45.03 23.69 7.93
C VAL A 269 44.29 24.96 8.38
N LYS A 270 44.98 26.09 8.42
CA LYS A 270 44.33 27.38 8.74
C LYS A 270 43.31 27.73 7.65
N GLY A 271 42.06 27.97 8.05
CA GLY A 271 40.98 28.31 7.10
C GLY A 271 41.31 29.53 6.23
N SER A 272 42.00 30.53 6.79
CA SER A 272 42.46 31.70 6.03
C SER A 272 43.46 31.36 4.93
N ALA A 273 44.37 30.40 5.17
CA ALA A 273 45.33 29.96 4.16
C ALA A 273 44.62 29.25 2.98
N PHE A 274 43.60 28.45 3.29
CA PHE A 274 42.75 27.84 2.25
C PHE A 274 41.98 28.90 1.46
N ASP A 275 41.37 29.87 2.13
CA ASP A 275 40.59 30.93 1.48
C ASP A 275 41.48 31.78 0.55
N SER A 276 42.69 32.15 0.99
CA SER A 276 43.65 32.88 0.15
C SER A 276 44.11 32.08 -1.07
N ALA A 277 44.38 30.79 -0.92
CA ALA A 277 44.77 29.92 -2.04
C ALA A 277 43.62 29.75 -3.04
N ARG A 278 42.39 29.60 -2.55
CA ARG A 278 41.17 29.51 -3.38
C ARG A 278 40.95 30.78 -4.17
N ASP A 279 41.10 31.94 -3.56
CA ASP A 279 40.85 33.23 -4.21
C ASP A 279 41.92 33.54 -5.27
N HIS A 280 43.19 33.24 -4.99
CA HIS A 280 44.26 33.33 -5.99
C HIS A 280 44.03 32.42 -7.21
N LEU A 281 43.53 31.19 -6.98
CA LEU A 281 43.19 30.27 -8.07
C LEU A 281 41.95 30.71 -8.84
N LYS A 282 40.98 31.36 -8.18
CA LYS A 282 39.84 31.98 -8.86
C LYS A 282 40.32 33.07 -9.81
N ASP A 283 41.19 33.97 -9.36
CA ASP A 283 41.71 35.04 -10.20
C ASP A 283 42.51 34.48 -11.39
N LYS A 284 43.30 33.43 -11.17
CA LYS A 284 44.01 32.71 -12.23
C LYS A 284 43.06 32.07 -13.24
N VAL A 285 42.00 31.40 -12.79
CA VAL A 285 40.99 30.79 -13.69
C VAL A 285 40.27 31.86 -14.51
N VAL A 286 39.94 33.01 -13.92
CA VAL A 286 39.31 34.13 -14.61
C VAL A 286 40.25 34.74 -15.66
N SER A 287 41.54 34.83 -15.36
CA SER A 287 42.57 35.32 -16.30
C SER A 287 42.84 34.34 -17.44
N ASP A 288 43.00 33.05 -17.13
CA ASP A 288 43.39 32.02 -18.11
C ASP A 288 42.21 31.61 -19.02
N LYS A 289 40.97 31.79 -18.55
CA LYS A 289 39.75 31.39 -19.26
C LYS A 289 38.63 32.44 -19.13
N PRO A 290 38.68 33.53 -19.91
CA PRO A 290 37.71 34.63 -19.81
C PRO A 290 36.29 34.23 -20.25
N ASP A 291 36.12 33.19 -21.07
CA ASP A 291 34.82 32.76 -21.63
C ASP A 291 34.02 31.82 -20.72
N VAL A 292 34.52 31.52 -19.51
CA VAL A 292 33.86 30.60 -18.58
C VAL A 292 32.69 31.29 -17.89
N ALA A 293 31.50 30.66 -17.98
CA ALA A 293 30.32 31.15 -17.29
C ALA A 293 30.56 31.27 -15.76
N PRO A 294 30.09 32.35 -15.10
CA PRO A 294 30.32 32.60 -13.68
C PRO A 294 29.94 31.43 -12.76
N ALA A 295 28.91 30.66 -13.13
CA ALA A 295 28.45 29.49 -12.39
C ALA A 295 29.46 28.31 -12.39
N LYS A 296 30.32 28.21 -13.41
CA LYS A 296 31.29 27.11 -13.58
C LYS A 296 32.70 27.46 -13.11
N ILE A 297 32.98 28.73 -12.78
CA ILE A 297 34.30 29.17 -12.30
C ILE A 297 34.71 28.35 -11.08
N TRP A 298 33.79 28.13 -10.14
CA TRP A 298 34.08 27.38 -8.91
C TRP A 298 34.32 25.89 -9.12
N ASP A 299 33.78 25.30 -10.20
CA ASP A 299 34.13 23.92 -10.57
C ASP A 299 35.58 23.85 -11.04
N HIS A 300 36.02 24.79 -11.87
CA HIS A 300 37.42 24.85 -12.33
C HIS A 300 38.41 25.16 -11.20
N VAL A 301 38.03 26.02 -10.25
CA VAL A 301 38.84 26.29 -9.05
C VAL A 301 38.95 25.03 -8.19
N PHE A 302 37.85 24.27 -8.03
CA PHE A 302 37.88 23.00 -7.32
C PHE A 302 38.82 21.98 -7.97
N GLU A 303 38.73 21.79 -9.29
CA GLU A 303 39.62 20.88 -10.02
C GLU A 303 41.10 21.30 -9.91
N ALA A 304 41.39 22.61 -9.95
CA ALA A 304 42.75 23.12 -9.79
C ALA A 304 43.32 22.85 -8.39
N ILE A 305 42.51 23.05 -7.35
CA ILE A 305 42.91 22.74 -5.96
C ILE A 305 43.10 21.23 -5.80
N ALA A 306 42.18 20.42 -6.30
CA ALA A 306 42.27 18.97 -6.25
C ALA A 306 43.55 18.47 -6.93
N GLY A 307 43.85 18.94 -8.15
CA GLY A 307 45.08 18.58 -8.87
C GLY A 307 46.35 18.97 -8.12
N ASN A 308 46.41 20.16 -7.53
CA ASN A 308 47.57 20.60 -6.75
C ASN A 308 47.77 19.77 -5.47
N ILE A 309 46.69 19.40 -4.79
CA ILE A 309 46.74 18.53 -3.60
C ILE A 309 47.21 17.13 -4.01
N THR A 310 46.64 16.55 -5.05
CA THR A 310 47.03 15.22 -5.56
C THR A 310 48.50 15.20 -5.94
N TYR A 311 48.97 16.18 -6.74
CA TYR A 311 50.38 16.31 -7.11
C TYR A 311 51.28 16.45 -5.88
N GLY A 312 50.86 17.25 -4.89
CA GLY A 312 51.59 17.41 -3.64
C GLY A 312 51.72 16.10 -2.86
N LEU A 313 50.65 15.31 -2.77
CA LEU A 313 50.61 14.02 -2.08
C LEU A 313 51.42 12.93 -2.80
N GLU A 314 51.36 12.88 -4.13
CA GLU A 314 52.11 11.92 -4.95
C GLU A 314 53.62 12.17 -4.93
N ASN A 315 54.05 13.40 -4.66
CA ASN A 315 55.46 13.79 -4.62
C ASN A 315 55.97 14.05 -3.20
N LEU A 316 55.29 13.54 -2.17
CA LEU A 316 55.83 13.56 -0.82
C LEU A 316 57.07 12.65 -0.73
N PRO A 317 58.15 13.08 -0.06
CA PRO A 317 59.28 12.20 0.19
C PRO A 317 58.80 11.00 1.01
N HIS A 318 59.02 9.79 0.47
CA HIS A 318 58.84 8.55 1.21
C HIS A 318 60.03 8.40 2.17
N ASP A 319 59.83 8.74 3.43
CA ASP A 319 60.71 8.33 4.53
C ASP A 319 60.47 6.86 4.92
#